data_AF-A0A2V8ZX44-F1
#
_entry.id   AF-A0A2V8ZX44-F1
#
_cell.length_a   1.000
_cell.length_b   1.000
_cell.length_c   1.000
_cell.angle_alpha   90.00
_cell.angle_beta   90.00
_cell.angle_gamma   90.00
#
_symmetry.space_group_name_H-M   'P 1'
#
loop_
_entity.id
_entity.type
_entity.pdbx_description
1 polymer ?
#
loop_
_entity_poly.entity_id
_entity_poly.type
_entity_poly.pdbx_seq_one_letter_code
_entity_poly.pdbx_strand_id
1 'polypeptide(L)' 'ESQNAFLGDYTWLAAYNGKVYGAWTEALPVSTEAPSPQPGRPPRAMTVVRVGFADFSSVR' A
#
# COMPACT_ATOMS: atom_id res chain seq x y z
N GLU A 1 -17.43 -7.92 18.22
CA GLU A 1 -16.64 -6.91 17.49
C GLU A 1 -15.74 -7.61 16.49
N SER A 2 -15.89 -7.34 15.20
CA SER A 2 -14.97 -7.82 14.17
C SER A 2 -13.66 -7.03 14.25
N GLN A 3 -12.79 -7.48 15.16
CA GLN A 3 -11.43 -6.98 15.30
C GLN A 3 -10.73 -7.11 13.94
N ASN A 4 -10.23 -5.98 13.43
CA ASN A 4 -9.28 -5.88 12.32
C ASN A 4 -9.39 -7.02 11.30
N ALA A 5 -10.40 -6.97 10.42
CA ALA A 5 -10.37 -7.79 9.24
C ALA A 5 -9.14 -7.38 8.42
N PHE A 6 -8.07 -8.16 8.56
CA PHE A 6 -6.88 -8.10 7.73
C PHE A 6 -7.34 -8.34 6.28
N LEU A 7 -7.56 -7.24 5.55
CA LEU A 7 -7.77 -7.21 4.11
C LEU A 7 -6.41 -7.47 3.50
N GLY A 8 -6.05 -8.76 3.40
CA GLY A 8 -4.68 -9.23 3.26
C GLY A 8 -3.86 -8.52 2.20
N ASP A 9 -2.54 -8.49 2.41
CA ASP A 9 -1.56 -7.84 1.55
C ASP A 9 -1.80 -8.19 0.08
N TYR A 10 -2.51 -7.33 -0.65
CA TYR A 10 -2.85 -7.54 -2.05
C TYR A 10 -1.60 -7.29 -2.88
N THR A 11 -0.72 -8.29 -2.92
CA THR A 11 0.44 -8.29 -3.81
C THR A 11 0.03 -8.94 -5.10
N TRP A 12 -0.05 -8.16 -6.17
CA TRP A 12 -0.39 -8.64 -7.52
C TRP A 12 0.75 -8.32 -8.46
N LEU A 13 1.07 -9.29 -9.34
CA LEU A 13 2.09 -9.16 -10.37
C LEU A 13 1.53 -9.63 -11.72
N ALA A 14 1.76 -8.86 -12.77
CA ALA A 14 1.38 -9.23 -14.13
C ALA A 14 2.50 -8.87 -15.11
N ALA A 15 2.81 -9.77 -16.05
CA ALA A 15 3.76 -9.51 -17.13
C ALA A 15 3.02 -9.32 -18.45
N TYR A 16 3.29 -8.22 -19.14
CA TYR A 16 2.69 -7.93 -20.44
C TYR A 16 3.58 -6.99 -21.26
N ASN A 17 3.82 -7.36 -22.52
CA ASN A 17 4.53 -6.54 -23.51
C ASN A 17 5.89 -5.98 -23.03
N GLY A 18 6.75 -6.85 -22.49
CA GLY A 18 8.07 -6.45 -22.01
C GLY A 18 8.05 -5.63 -20.71
N LYS A 19 6.90 -5.51 -20.03
CA LYS A 19 6.78 -4.84 -18.74
C LYS A 19 6.26 -5.79 -17.68
N VAL A 20 6.73 -5.61 -16.45
CA VAL A 20 6.21 -6.30 -15.26
C VAL A 20 5.54 -5.25 -14.39
N TYR A 21 4.24 -5.41 -14.14
CA TYR A 21 3.42 -4.54 -13.31
C TYR A 21 3.28 -5.15 -11.93
N GLY A 22 3.33 -4.32 -10.89
CA GLY A 22 3.15 -4.73 -9.50
C GLY A 22 2.24 -3.79 -8.75
N ALA A 23 1.45 -4.33 -7.82
CA ALA A 23 0.72 -3.58 -6.81
C ALA A 23 1.09 -4.09 -5.41
N TRP A 24 1.24 -3.18 -4.45
CA TRP A 24 1.59 -3.51 -3.06
C TRP A 24 1.03 -2.46 -2.09
N THR A 25 0.95 -2.83 -0.82
CA THR A 25 0.47 -1.97 0.27
C THR A 25 1.63 -1.43 1.10
N GLU A 26 1.59 -0.15 1.45
CA GLU A 26 2.51 0.48 2.39
C GLU A 26 1.75 1.15 3.54
N ALA A 27 2.26 1.00 4.76
CA ALA A 27 1.81 1.82 5.88
C ALA A 27 2.50 3.19 5.81
N LEU A 28 1.72 4.27 5.89
CA LEU A 28 2.28 5.61 6.02
C LEU A 28 2.81 5.82 7.44
N PRO A 29 3.92 6.59 7.57
CA PRO A 29 4.38 7.05 8.87
C PRO A 29 3.24 7.76 9.61
N VAL A 30 3.05 7.42 10.89
CA VAL A 30 2.11 8.13 11.75
C VAL A 30 2.77 9.44 12.17
N SER A 31 2.30 10.56 11.63
CA SER A 31 2.71 11.87 12.14
C SER A 31 2.14 12.05 13.55
N THR A 32 3.01 12.12 14.56
CA THR A 32 2.62 12.36 15.96
C THR A 32 2.02 13.75 16.19
N GLU A 33 2.20 14.67 15.24
CA GLU A 33 1.61 16.01 15.26
C GLU A 33 0.24 16.11 14.60
N ALA A 34 -0.24 15.04 13.93
CA ALA A 34 -1.55 15.10 13.29
C ALA A 34 -2.65 15.09 14.37
N PRO A 35 -3.54 16.10 14.42
CA PRO A 35 -4.65 16.11 15.37
C PRO A 35 -5.50 14.86 15.14
N SER A 36 -5.66 14.06 16.19
CA SER A 36 -6.56 12.91 16.13
C SER A 36 -7.99 13.44 15.90
N PRO A 37 -8.70 12.98 14.87
CA PRO A 37 -10.06 13.45 14.58
C PRO A 37 -11.06 13.05 15.68
N GLN A 38 -10.65 12.21 16.65
CA GLN A 38 -11.46 11.80 17.79
C GLN A 38 -10.66 11.92 19.10
N PRO A 39 -11.19 12.66 20.11
CA PRO A 39 -10.59 12.69 21.44
C PRO A 39 -10.45 11.27 22.01
N GLY A 40 -9.25 10.93 22.51
CA GLY A 40 -8.99 9.65 23.18
C GLY A 40 -8.61 8.47 22.27
N ARG A 41 -8.55 8.66 20.95
CA ARG A 41 -8.09 7.62 20.01
C ARG A 41 -6.67 7.92 19.52
N PRO A 42 -5.72 6.96 19.62
CA PRO A 42 -4.38 7.16 19.07
C PRO A 42 -4.45 7.33 17.55
N PRO A 43 -3.59 8.18 16.95
CA PRO A 43 -3.53 8.32 15.51
C PRO A 43 -3.22 6.97 14.87
N ARG A 44 -4.00 6.59 13.85
CA ARG A 44 -3.82 5.31 13.13
C ARG A 44 -2.98 5.53 11.88
N ALA A 45 -2.06 4.60 11.61
CA ALA A 45 -1.37 4.55 10.34
C ALA A 45 -2.37 4.38 9.21
N MET A 46 -2.29 5.23 8.19
CA MET A 46 -3.04 5.01 6.96
C MET A 46 -2.30 4.00 6.09
N THR A 47 -3.04 3.20 5.34
CA THR A 47 -2.49 2.29 4.33
C THR A 47 -2.66 2.90 2.95
N VAL A 48 -1.62 2.86 2.13
CA VAL A 48 -1.67 3.24 0.71
C VAL A 48 -1.48 2.00 -0.14
N VAL A 49 -2.21 1.93 -1.26
CA VAL A 49 -1.93 0.98 -2.33
C VAL A 49 -1.07 1.70 -3.37
N ARG A 50 0.11 1.15 -3.65
CA ARG A 50 0.97 1.60 -4.75
C ARG A 50 0.84 0.67 -5.94
N VAL A 51 1.02 1.24 -7.12
CA VAL A 51 1.09 0.51 -8.39
C VAL A 51 2.32 1.02 -9.14
N GLY A 52 3.11 0.10 -9.69
CA GLY A 52 4.32 0.41 -10.44
C GLY A 52 4.59 -0.61 -11.53
N PHE A 53 5.60 -0.34 -12.36
CA PHE A 53 6.08 -1.29 -13.35
C PHE A 53 7.59 -1.20 -13.53
N ALA A 54 8.20 -2.31 -13.93
CA ALA A 54 9.56 -2.37 -14.45
C ALA A 54 9.51 -2.61 -15.95
N ASP A 55 10.36 -1.89 -16.70
CA ASP A 55 10.44 -1.97 -18.16
C ASP A 55 11.63 -2.80 -18.61
N PHE A 56 11.34 -3.89 -19.33
CA PHE A 56 12.32 -4.81 -19.89
C PHE A 56 12.29 -4.79 -21.43
N SER A 57 11.61 -3.83 -22.06
CA SER A 57 11.51 -3.78 -23.53
C SER A 57 12.86 -3.62 -24.24
N SER A 58 13.88 -3.11 -23.56
CA SER A 58 15.24 -2.93 -24.07
C SER A 58 16.18 -4.09 -23.77
N VAL A 59 15.76 -5.09 -22.99
CA VAL A 59 16.58 -6.26 -22.68
C VAL A 59 16.43 -7.25 -23.83
N ARG A 60 17.36 -7.16 -24.79
CA ARG A 60 17.56 -8.14 -25.87
C ARG A 60 18.97 -8.66 -25.80
#